data_AF-A0A925DRK4-F1
#
_entry.id   AF-A0A925DRK4-F1
#
_cell.length_a   1.000
_cell.length_b   1.000
_cell.length_c   1.000
_cell.angle_alpha   90.00
_cell.angle_beta   90.00
_cell.angle_gamma   90.00
#
_symmetry.space_group_name_H-M   'P 1'
#
loop_
_entity.id
_entity.type
_entity.pdbx_description
1 polymer ?
#
loop_
_entity_poly.entity_id
_entity_poly.type
_entity_poly.pdbx_seq_one_letter_code
_entity_poly.pdbx_strand_id
1 'polypeptide(L)'
;MKIIKIIGKTVWGIFLVLILSIVIYLNCGLYYSPCFEKVEKDEVNVDVLYQLRFLKTEMHKGAADEMQSYFPEGFIFMNALYGLSWSELVKKIDKDSELFKEAHKEIQFSYNEINSEKGTRIFPRQLELPYGAFYIGWNNYLLGKKLAIEKPEDRDSSEIKLYEASCARISDVIDSSASPYPESYAGFSWPADVSVCIACLANHDKIFQQKYSSAIKQWIQKVKRLADPDGLMPHSFDPATLQVKENARGCSQSLIQNFLFEIDSTFGKEQFTTYKKLFLDARVGLPGIREYKKGNESEGDVDSGPVIFGIGGSASIVGLRAMGLMKENETAIGLRNSIETFGFSLESEKQKKYLFGELPMADAFICWANSTEINSATKLSTNKYWLGNFQLYSLCVLLPVLYFLWRLVRLSKKEFSPKV
;
A
#
# COMPACT_ATOMS: atom_id res chain seq x y z
N MET A 1 23.73 46.54 20.78
CA MET A 1 22.42 46.75 20.11
C MET A 1 22.43 46.53 18.59
N LYS A 2 23.38 47.06 17.81
CA LYS A 2 23.46 46.82 16.34
C LYS A 2 23.70 45.35 15.96
N ILE A 3 24.64 44.68 16.64
CA ILE A 3 24.97 43.26 16.40
C ILE A 3 23.74 42.35 16.64
N ILE A 4 23.01 42.56 17.74
CA ILE A 4 21.77 41.81 18.05
C ILE A 4 20.71 42.00 16.95
N LYS A 5 20.56 43.22 16.41
CA LYS A 5 19.63 43.48 15.29
C LYS A 5 20.06 42.78 14.00
N ILE A 6 21.37 42.70 13.73
CA ILE A 6 21.90 42.00 12.56
C ILE A 6 21.66 40.49 12.70
N ILE A 7 22.01 39.90 13.85
CA ILE A 7 21.78 38.48 14.13
C ILE A 7 20.29 38.14 14.00
N GLY A 8 19.40 38.96 14.58
CA GLY A 8 17.96 38.76 14.49
C GLY A 8 17.43 38.79 13.05
N LYS A 9 17.92 39.72 12.21
CA LYS A 9 17.56 39.75 10.77
C LYS A 9 18.07 38.53 10.02
N THR A 10 19.29 38.07 10.31
CA THR A 10 19.88 36.89 9.68
C THR A 10 19.10 35.63 10.04
N VAL A 11 18.81 35.41 11.33
CA VAL A 11 18.01 34.27 11.80
C VAL A 11 16.62 34.29 11.16
N TRP A 12 15.95 35.44 11.12
CA TRP A 12 14.65 35.59 10.47
C TRP A 12 14.71 35.34 8.96
N GLY A 13 15.77 35.81 8.30
CA GLY A 13 16.03 35.53 6.88
C GLY A 13 16.20 34.04 6.60
N ILE A 14 16.99 33.33 7.41
CA ILE A 14 17.19 31.88 7.30
C ILE A 14 15.86 31.14 7.48
N PHE A 15 15.06 31.52 8.48
CA PHE A 15 13.75 30.94 8.72
C PHE A 15 12.79 31.11 7.53
N LEU A 16 12.73 32.30 6.93
CA LEU A 16 11.91 32.55 5.75
C LEU A 16 12.39 31.78 4.52
N VAL A 17 13.71 31.66 4.32
CA VAL A 17 14.29 30.84 3.25
C VAL A 17 13.93 29.37 3.46
N LEU A 18 13.97 28.86 4.69
CA LEU A 18 13.56 27.49 5.00
C LEU A 18 12.09 27.24 4.64
N ILE A 19 11.17 28.15 5.01
CA ILE A 19 9.76 28.04 4.61
C ILE A 19 9.63 28.03 3.08
N LEU A 20 10.33 28.94 2.39
CA LEU A 20 10.30 28.99 0.93
C LEU A 20 10.79 27.68 0.31
N SER A 21 11.91 27.13 0.80
CA SER A 21 12.46 25.85 0.37
C SER A 21 11.48 24.70 0.60
N ILE A 22 10.80 24.66 1.75
CA ILE A 22 9.78 23.65 2.05
C ILE A 22 8.62 23.75 1.06
N VAL A 23 8.07 24.95 0.83
CA VAL A 23 6.94 25.10 -0.10
C VAL A 23 7.32 24.72 -1.54
N ILE A 24 8.53 25.08 -1.98
CA ILE A 24 9.05 24.66 -3.29
C ILE A 24 9.20 23.14 -3.34
N TYR A 25 9.85 22.53 -2.34
CA TYR A 25 10.02 21.08 -2.24
C TYR A 25 8.68 20.36 -2.32
N LEU A 26 7.67 20.80 -1.55
CA LEU A 26 6.34 20.18 -1.57
C LEU A 26 5.70 20.28 -2.96
N ASN A 27 5.73 21.45 -3.61
CA ASN A 27 5.14 21.60 -4.94
C ASN A 27 5.87 20.77 -6.01
N CYS A 28 7.19 20.62 -5.91
CA CYS A 28 7.97 19.78 -6.81
C CYS A 28 7.69 18.29 -6.57
N GLY A 29 7.73 17.82 -5.32
CA GLY A 29 7.47 16.43 -4.97
C GLY A 29 6.03 15.99 -5.28
N LEU A 30 5.08 16.94 -5.21
CA LEU A 30 3.70 16.68 -5.56
C LEU A 30 3.43 16.62 -7.07
N TYR A 31 4.45 16.83 -7.90
CA TYR A 31 4.30 16.76 -9.36
C TYR A 31 4.32 15.31 -9.85
N TYR A 32 3.25 14.92 -10.53
CA TYR A 32 3.11 13.57 -11.05
C TYR A 32 3.98 13.35 -12.30
N SER A 33 5.03 12.55 -12.13
CA SER A 33 6.06 12.31 -13.13
C SER A 33 6.63 10.88 -13.06
N PRO A 34 5.80 9.83 -13.26
CA PRO A 34 6.29 8.46 -13.27
C PRO A 34 7.29 8.24 -14.42
N CYS A 35 8.35 7.48 -14.17
CA CYS A 35 9.36 7.16 -15.17
C CYS A 35 9.08 5.81 -15.84
N PHE A 36 8.97 5.80 -17.16
CA PHE A 36 8.85 4.57 -17.96
C PHE A 36 10.00 4.48 -18.93
N GLU A 37 10.74 3.38 -18.89
CA GLU A 37 11.88 3.12 -19.78
C GLU A 37 11.82 1.71 -20.35
N LYS A 38 12.51 1.52 -21.47
CA LYS A 38 12.70 0.21 -22.05
C LYS A 38 13.80 -0.54 -21.30
N VAL A 39 13.44 -1.67 -20.72
CA VAL A 39 14.37 -2.66 -20.18
C VAL A 39 14.33 -3.86 -21.12
N GLU A 40 15.44 -4.09 -21.82
CA GLU A 40 15.52 -5.03 -22.94
C GLU A 40 14.51 -4.67 -24.05
N LYS A 41 13.44 -5.47 -24.21
CA LYS A 41 12.40 -5.27 -25.24
C LYS A 41 11.14 -4.62 -24.70
N ASP A 42 10.94 -4.67 -23.38
CA ASP A 42 9.70 -4.28 -22.74
C ASP A 42 9.82 -2.94 -22.04
N GLU A 43 8.74 -2.18 -22.00
CA GLU A 43 8.68 -0.93 -21.25
C GLU A 43 8.17 -1.22 -19.83
N VAL A 44 8.87 -0.67 -18.83
CA VAL A 44 8.56 -0.84 -17.41
C VAL A 44 8.56 0.49 -16.68
N ASN A 45 7.80 0.56 -15.60
CA ASN A 45 7.92 1.62 -14.60
C ASN A 45 9.22 1.44 -13.82
N VAL A 46 10.17 2.34 -14.06
CA VAL A 46 11.52 2.22 -13.51
C VAL A 46 11.55 2.55 -12.03
N ASP A 47 10.64 3.40 -11.55
CA ASP A 47 10.47 3.69 -10.11
C ASP A 47 10.18 2.40 -9.34
N VAL A 48 9.24 1.59 -9.85
CA VAL A 48 8.85 0.31 -9.25
C VAL A 48 10.01 -0.69 -9.33
N LEU A 49 10.70 -0.78 -10.46
CA LEU A 49 11.86 -1.66 -10.63
C LEU A 49 13.01 -1.29 -9.67
N TYR A 50 13.29 0.00 -9.49
CA TYR A 50 14.32 0.48 -8.58
C TYR A 50 13.95 0.22 -7.12
N GLN A 51 12.67 0.34 -6.76
CA GLN A 51 12.22 -0.03 -5.43
C GLN A 51 12.32 -1.55 -5.18
N LEU A 52 11.98 -2.37 -6.17
CA LEU A 52 12.18 -3.83 -6.10
C LEU A 52 13.66 -4.22 -5.95
N ARG A 53 14.58 -3.50 -6.57
CA ARG A 53 16.04 -3.72 -6.42
C ARG A 53 16.57 -3.29 -5.06
N PHE A 54 16.02 -2.22 -4.48
CA PHE A 54 16.28 -1.86 -3.09
C PHE A 54 15.78 -2.97 -2.15
N LEU A 55 14.51 -3.34 -2.27
CA LEU A 55 13.90 -4.40 -1.47
C LEU A 55 14.64 -5.73 -1.62
N LYS A 56 15.07 -6.10 -2.83
CA LYS A 56 15.94 -7.27 -3.05
C LYS A 56 17.16 -7.25 -2.14
N THR A 57 17.84 -6.11 -2.06
CA THR A 57 19.03 -5.98 -1.22
C THR A 57 18.70 -6.18 0.26
N GLU A 58 17.61 -5.57 0.73
CA GLU A 58 17.22 -5.64 2.15
C GLU A 58 16.64 -7.02 2.54
N MET A 59 15.84 -7.64 1.67
CA MET A 59 15.28 -8.97 1.87
C MET A 59 16.40 -10.02 2.04
N HIS A 60 17.42 -9.98 1.18
CA HIS A 60 18.57 -10.89 1.28
C HIS A 60 19.51 -10.59 2.45
N LYS A 61 19.38 -9.44 3.11
CA LYS A 61 20.08 -9.11 4.37
C LYS A 61 19.31 -9.52 5.63
N GLY A 62 18.07 -10.00 5.50
CA GLY A 62 17.25 -10.42 6.63
C GLY A 62 16.23 -9.36 7.10
N ALA A 63 15.86 -8.39 6.26
CA ALA A 63 14.85 -7.39 6.61
C ALA A 63 13.50 -7.99 7.04
N ALA A 64 13.12 -9.17 6.51
CA ALA A 64 11.91 -9.87 6.95
C ALA A 64 11.99 -10.32 8.43
N ASP A 65 13.13 -10.85 8.86
CA ASP A 65 13.36 -11.23 10.27
C ASP A 65 13.39 -9.99 11.17
N GLU A 66 13.99 -8.90 10.69
CA GLU A 66 14.02 -7.62 11.42
C GLU A 66 12.61 -7.05 11.60
N MET A 67 11.82 -6.96 10.52
CA MET A 67 10.44 -6.45 10.58
C MET A 67 9.53 -7.32 11.44
N GLN A 68 9.79 -8.63 11.54
CA GLN A 68 9.08 -9.54 12.46
C GLN A 68 9.26 -9.16 13.94
N SER A 69 10.36 -8.49 14.29
CA SER A 69 10.61 -8.03 15.66
C SER A 69 9.83 -6.75 16.03
N TYR A 70 9.40 -5.99 15.01
CA TYR A 70 8.61 -4.77 15.17
C TYR A 70 7.11 -5.03 15.01
N PHE A 71 6.74 -5.93 14.09
CA PHE A 71 5.37 -6.22 13.70
C PHE A 71 5.10 -7.73 13.78
N PRO A 72 4.01 -8.19 14.42
CA PRO A 72 3.65 -9.61 14.46
C PRO A 72 3.55 -10.24 13.06
N GLU A 73 3.12 -9.48 12.07
CA GLU A 73 2.95 -9.91 10.68
C GLU A 73 4.21 -9.69 9.81
N GLY A 74 5.26 -9.12 10.40
CA GLY A 74 6.43 -8.56 9.73
C GLY A 74 7.03 -9.45 8.67
N PHE A 75 7.35 -10.70 9.03
CA PHE A 75 8.03 -11.64 8.15
C PHE A 75 7.20 -12.00 6.91
N ILE A 76 5.90 -12.25 7.12
CA ILE A 76 4.98 -12.67 6.06
C ILE A 76 4.68 -11.52 5.12
N PHE A 77 4.36 -10.33 5.65
CA PHE A 77 4.10 -9.17 4.81
C PHE A 77 5.31 -8.79 3.96
N MET A 78 6.52 -8.79 4.53
CA MET A 78 7.73 -8.48 3.77
C MET A 78 7.91 -9.41 2.57
N ASN A 79 7.86 -10.73 2.79
CA ASN A 79 8.02 -11.70 1.72
C ASN A 79 6.87 -11.66 0.71
N ALA A 80 5.63 -11.57 1.19
CA ALA A 80 4.44 -11.60 0.33
C ALA A 80 4.36 -10.35 -0.55
N LEU A 81 4.47 -9.15 0.03
CA LEU A 81 4.38 -7.90 -0.72
C LEU A 81 5.56 -7.74 -1.70
N TYR A 82 6.76 -8.18 -1.33
CA TYR A 82 7.91 -8.21 -2.23
C TYR A 82 7.67 -9.11 -3.45
N GLY A 83 7.24 -10.37 -3.23
CA GLY A 83 6.95 -11.30 -4.31
C GLY A 83 5.75 -10.87 -5.18
N LEU A 84 4.71 -10.31 -4.54
CA LEU A 84 3.53 -9.80 -5.26
C LEU A 84 3.88 -8.59 -6.14
N SER A 85 4.75 -7.71 -5.67
CA SER A 85 5.23 -6.55 -6.44
C SER A 85 6.01 -6.99 -7.68
N TRP A 86 6.89 -7.99 -7.54
CA TRP A 86 7.55 -8.61 -8.70
C TRP A 86 6.55 -9.23 -9.67
N SER A 87 5.57 -9.98 -9.15
CA SER A 87 4.54 -10.64 -9.95
C SER A 87 3.73 -9.67 -10.80
N GLU A 88 3.38 -8.50 -10.24
CA GLU A 88 2.69 -7.45 -11.00
C GLU A 88 3.59 -6.83 -12.07
N LEU A 89 4.85 -6.48 -11.73
CA LEU A 89 5.78 -5.86 -12.68
C LEU A 89 5.97 -6.73 -13.93
N VAL A 90 6.18 -8.04 -13.75
CA VAL A 90 6.55 -8.94 -14.87
C VAL A 90 5.37 -9.58 -15.58
N LYS A 91 4.14 -9.26 -15.19
CA LYS A 91 2.91 -9.87 -15.73
C LYS A 91 2.78 -9.77 -17.25
N LYS A 92 3.35 -8.72 -17.86
CA LYS A 92 3.31 -8.45 -19.31
C LYS A 92 4.69 -8.43 -19.96
N ILE A 93 5.71 -8.90 -19.26
CA ILE A 93 7.10 -8.92 -19.74
C ILE A 93 7.36 -10.23 -20.49
N ASP A 94 8.25 -10.17 -21.49
CA ASP A 94 8.73 -11.35 -22.21
C ASP A 94 9.29 -12.38 -21.20
N LYS A 95 8.73 -13.59 -21.21
CA LYS A 95 9.07 -14.64 -20.25
C LYS A 95 10.49 -15.16 -20.41
N ASP A 96 11.09 -14.94 -21.57
CA ASP A 96 12.46 -15.37 -21.86
C ASP A 96 13.50 -14.27 -21.54
N SER A 97 13.06 -13.06 -21.14
CA SER A 97 13.91 -11.92 -20.74
C SER A 97 14.68 -12.19 -19.45
N GLU A 98 15.78 -11.47 -19.25
CA GLU A 98 16.55 -11.56 -18.00
C GLU A 98 15.77 -10.95 -16.84
N LEU A 99 14.98 -9.89 -17.09
CA LEU A 99 14.10 -9.30 -16.08
C LEU A 99 13.05 -10.30 -15.56
N PHE A 100 12.42 -11.08 -16.45
CA PHE A 100 11.44 -12.09 -16.02
C PHE A 100 12.11 -13.20 -15.19
N LYS A 101 13.30 -13.68 -15.61
CA LYS A 101 14.05 -14.69 -14.85
C LYS A 101 14.48 -14.18 -13.48
N GLU A 102 14.91 -12.93 -13.38
CA GLU A 102 15.20 -12.28 -12.09
C GLU A 102 13.95 -12.27 -11.22
N ALA A 103 12.84 -11.75 -11.72
CA ALA A 103 11.60 -11.66 -10.97
C ALA A 103 11.11 -13.04 -10.50
N HIS A 104 11.13 -14.05 -11.37
CA HIS A 104 10.73 -15.42 -11.05
C HIS A 104 11.57 -16.00 -9.90
N LYS A 105 12.90 -15.80 -9.94
CA LYS A 105 13.79 -16.21 -8.86
C LYS A 105 13.47 -15.53 -7.53
N GLU A 106 13.21 -14.22 -7.55
CA GLU A 106 12.87 -13.48 -6.32
C GLU A 106 11.48 -13.84 -5.78
N ILE A 107 10.51 -14.12 -6.66
CA ILE A 107 9.18 -14.63 -6.27
C ILE A 107 9.31 -16.01 -5.61
N GLN A 108 10.12 -16.91 -6.19
CA GLN A 108 10.40 -18.21 -5.59
C GLN A 108 11.11 -18.08 -4.24
N PHE A 109 12.08 -17.17 -4.11
CA PHE A 109 12.73 -16.86 -2.85
C PHE A 109 11.72 -16.46 -1.78
N SER A 110 10.85 -15.48 -2.06
CA SER A 110 9.78 -15.07 -1.16
C SER A 110 8.86 -16.21 -0.76
N TYR A 111 8.43 -17.02 -1.74
CA TYR A 111 7.55 -18.15 -1.48
C TYR A 111 8.22 -19.20 -0.57
N ASN A 112 9.49 -19.50 -0.82
CA ASN A 112 10.26 -20.43 0.00
C ASN A 112 10.46 -19.91 1.43
N GLU A 113 10.75 -18.62 1.61
CA GLU A 113 10.89 -18.01 2.94
C GLU A 113 9.59 -18.09 3.73
N ILE A 114 8.42 -17.80 3.13
CA ILE A 114 7.12 -17.93 3.80
C ILE A 114 6.87 -19.38 4.24
N ASN A 115 7.26 -20.37 3.44
CA ASN A 115 7.10 -21.79 3.77
C ASN A 115 8.22 -22.36 4.68
N SER A 116 9.17 -21.54 5.11
CA SER A 116 10.23 -21.94 6.02
C SER A 116 9.72 -22.08 7.46
N GLU A 117 10.53 -22.68 8.33
CA GLU A 117 10.25 -22.72 9.78
C GLU A 117 10.01 -21.32 10.36
N LYS A 118 10.74 -20.30 9.87
CA LYS A 118 10.58 -18.91 10.29
C LYS A 118 9.19 -18.37 9.96
N GLY A 119 8.70 -18.64 8.75
CA GLY A 119 7.40 -18.16 8.28
C GLY A 119 6.23 -18.76 9.06
N THR A 120 6.36 -19.98 9.57
CA THR A 120 5.31 -20.62 10.39
C THR A 120 5.48 -20.42 11.91
N ARG A 121 6.61 -19.89 12.37
CA ARG A 121 7.06 -19.98 13.78
C ARG A 121 6.07 -19.43 14.79
N ILE A 122 5.40 -18.33 14.47
CA ILE A 122 4.50 -17.62 15.39
C ILE A 122 3.04 -18.06 15.26
N PHE A 123 2.72 -18.87 14.25
CA PHE A 123 1.35 -19.24 13.93
C PHE A 123 1.02 -20.63 14.50
N PRO A 124 -0.09 -20.78 15.25
CA PRO A 124 -0.50 -22.08 15.75
C PRO A 124 -1.00 -22.97 14.60
N ARG A 125 -0.48 -24.20 14.52
CA ARG A 125 -0.87 -25.15 13.47
C ARG A 125 -2.30 -25.68 13.66
N GLN A 126 -2.80 -25.71 14.90
CA GLN A 126 -4.07 -26.33 15.29
C GLN A 126 -5.25 -25.35 15.15
N LEU A 127 -5.49 -24.90 13.92
CA LEU A 127 -6.65 -24.10 13.52
C LEU A 127 -7.34 -24.78 12.34
N GLU A 128 -8.61 -24.44 12.07
CA GLU A 128 -9.37 -24.98 10.92
C GLU A 128 -8.61 -24.78 9.60
N LEU A 129 -8.03 -23.59 9.43
CA LEU A 129 -6.98 -23.32 8.47
C LEU A 129 -5.64 -23.42 9.22
N PRO A 130 -4.77 -24.42 8.94
CA PRO A 130 -3.51 -24.53 9.66
C PRO A 130 -2.67 -23.26 9.55
N TYR A 131 -2.18 -22.75 10.68
CA TYR A 131 -1.49 -21.46 10.79
C TYR A 131 -2.38 -20.21 10.60
N GLY A 132 -3.69 -20.39 10.46
CA GLY A 132 -4.68 -19.32 10.42
C GLY A 132 -4.89 -18.69 9.04
N ALA A 133 -5.97 -17.91 8.91
CA ALA A 133 -6.35 -17.26 7.66
C ALA A 133 -5.30 -16.26 7.15
N PHE A 134 -4.58 -15.58 8.05
CA PHE A 134 -3.50 -14.66 7.68
C PHE A 134 -2.39 -15.37 6.89
N TYR A 135 -1.76 -16.38 7.51
CA TYR A 135 -0.67 -17.13 6.89
C TYR A 135 -1.14 -17.82 5.60
N ILE A 136 -2.25 -18.56 5.65
CA ILE A 136 -2.75 -19.31 4.50
C ILE A 136 -3.14 -18.38 3.36
N GLY A 137 -3.81 -17.27 3.67
CA GLY A 137 -4.20 -16.27 2.68
C GLY A 137 -3.01 -15.72 1.93
N TRP A 138 -2.04 -15.13 2.64
CA TRP A 138 -0.87 -14.49 2.01
C TRP A 138 0.04 -15.49 1.28
N ASN A 139 0.30 -16.66 1.88
CA ASN A 139 1.10 -17.71 1.24
C ASN A 139 0.47 -18.19 -0.06
N ASN A 140 -0.80 -18.58 -0.01
CA ASN A 140 -1.50 -19.16 -1.15
C ASN A 140 -1.80 -18.11 -2.22
N TYR A 141 -2.02 -16.85 -1.83
CA TYR A 141 -2.23 -15.75 -2.77
C TYR A 141 -0.96 -15.45 -3.58
N LEU A 142 0.22 -15.40 -2.94
CA LEU A 142 1.49 -15.27 -3.63
C LEU A 142 1.71 -16.43 -4.62
N LEU A 143 1.46 -17.67 -4.17
CA LEU A 143 1.58 -18.85 -5.03
C LEU A 143 0.66 -18.77 -6.25
N GLY A 144 -0.60 -18.36 -6.07
CA GLY A 144 -1.53 -18.16 -7.16
C GLY A 144 -1.06 -17.10 -8.16
N LYS A 145 -0.49 -15.97 -7.69
CA LYS A 145 0.07 -14.95 -8.59
C LYS A 145 1.33 -15.43 -9.33
N LYS A 146 2.19 -16.23 -8.67
CA LYS A 146 3.33 -16.89 -9.32
C LYS A 146 2.86 -17.82 -10.45
N LEU A 147 1.94 -18.75 -10.17
CA LEU A 147 1.40 -19.67 -11.18
C LEU A 147 0.72 -18.91 -12.34
N ALA A 148 0.09 -17.77 -12.06
CA ALA A 148 -0.58 -16.95 -13.08
C ALA A 148 0.39 -16.28 -14.08
N ILE A 149 1.64 -15.99 -13.68
CA ILE A 149 2.63 -15.38 -14.57
C ILE A 149 3.46 -16.42 -15.34
N GLU A 150 3.51 -17.66 -14.90
CA GLU A 150 4.22 -18.77 -15.56
C GLU A 150 3.46 -19.30 -16.80
N LYS A 151 4.20 -19.87 -17.78
CA LYS A 151 3.57 -20.66 -18.85
C LYS A 151 3.01 -21.95 -18.23
N PRO A 152 1.83 -22.44 -18.64
CA PRO A 152 1.23 -23.65 -18.08
C PRO A 152 2.17 -24.87 -18.03
N GLU A 153 3.02 -25.02 -19.04
CA GLU A 153 4.01 -26.09 -19.18
C GLU A 153 5.22 -25.97 -18.24
N ASP A 154 5.50 -24.78 -17.71
CA ASP A 154 6.65 -24.50 -16.83
C ASP A 154 6.28 -24.58 -15.34
N ARG A 155 4.98 -24.70 -15.01
CA ARG A 155 4.48 -24.69 -13.63
C ARG A 155 4.89 -25.96 -12.89
N ASP A 156 5.38 -25.81 -11.66
CA ASP A 156 5.71 -26.95 -10.81
C ASP A 156 4.44 -27.70 -10.37
N SER A 157 4.36 -28.98 -10.73
CA SER A 157 3.21 -29.84 -10.40
C SER A 157 2.95 -30.02 -8.90
N SER A 158 3.97 -29.91 -8.05
CA SER A 158 3.82 -29.97 -6.60
C SER A 158 3.21 -28.69 -6.05
N GLU A 159 3.62 -27.54 -6.59
CA GLU A 159 3.06 -26.24 -6.25
C GLU A 159 1.59 -26.12 -6.69
N ILE A 160 1.24 -26.61 -7.88
CA ILE A 160 -0.17 -26.69 -8.32
C ILE A 160 -1.01 -27.47 -7.31
N LYS A 161 -0.54 -28.66 -6.89
CA LYS A 161 -1.26 -29.49 -5.91
C LYS A 161 -1.41 -28.78 -4.56
N LEU A 162 -0.36 -28.09 -4.09
CA LEU A 162 -0.40 -27.32 -2.85
C LEU A 162 -1.40 -26.16 -2.94
N TYR A 163 -1.43 -25.47 -4.08
CA TYR A 163 -2.36 -24.37 -4.33
C TYR A 163 -3.82 -24.86 -4.36
N GLU A 164 -4.12 -25.92 -5.14
CA GLU A 164 -5.46 -26.49 -5.23
C GLU A 164 -5.94 -27.07 -3.89
N ALA A 165 -5.05 -27.73 -3.14
CA ALA A 165 -5.38 -28.27 -1.82
C ALA A 165 -5.69 -27.15 -0.81
N SER A 166 -4.93 -26.06 -0.83
CA SER A 166 -5.18 -24.88 0.00
C SER A 166 -6.51 -24.21 -0.38
N CYS A 167 -6.78 -24.02 -1.68
CA CYS A 167 -8.07 -23.48 -2.15
C CYS A 167 -9.25 -24.38 -1.76
N ALA A 168 -9.12 -25.71 -1.89
CA ALA A 168 -10.15 -26.64 -1.44
C ALA A 168 -10.44 -26.49 0.06
N ARG A 169 -9.40 -26.45 0.90
CA ARG A 169 -9.56 -26.27 2.34
C ARG A 169 -10.19 -24.92 2.70
N ILE A 170 -9.77 -23.83 2.06
CA ILE A 170 -10.37 -22.50 2.26
C ILE A 170 -11.87 -22.56 1.96
N SER A 171 -12.26 -23.16 0.83
CA SER A 171 -13.67 -23.31 0.46
C SER A 171 -14.43 -24.14 1.49
N ASP A 172 -13.89 -25.29 1.90
CA ASP A 172 -14.55 -26.20 2.83
C ASP A 172 -14.81 -25.51 4.18
N VAL A 173 -13.82 -24.81 4.73
CA VAL A 173 -13.94 -24.06 6.00
C VAL A 173 -15.00 -22.96 5.91
N ILE A 174 -14.98 -22.19 4.81
CA ILE A 174 -15.93 -21.10 4.58
C ILE A 174 -17.36 -21.62 4.42
N ASP A 175 -17.54 -22.75 3.75
CA ASP A 175 -18.86 -23.35 3.55
C ASP A 175 -19.40 -23.97 4.85
N SER A 176 -18.55 -24.65 5.63
CA SER A 176 -18.96 -25.30 6.88
C SER A 176 -19.17 -24.35 8.06
N SER A 177 -18.54 -23.18 8.07
CA SER A 177 -18.63 -22.23 9.18
C SER A 177 -19.88 -21.34 9.10
N ALA A 178 -20.48 -21.03 10.25
CA ALA A 178 -21.53 -19.99 10.32
C ALA A 178 -20.94 -18.59 10.11
N SER A 179 -19.70 -18.36 10.55
CA SER A 179 -18.95 -17.13 10.35
C SER A 179 -18.42 -17.05 8.91
N PRO A 180 -18.51 -15.89 8.23
CA PRO A 180 -17.78 -15.66 6.97
C PRO A 180 -16.28 -15.47 7.20
N TYR A 181 -15.85 -15.34 8.44
CA TYR A 181 -14.48 -15.02 8.81
C TYR A 181 -13.92 -16.13 9.71
N PRO A 182 -13.16 -17.10 9.14
CA PRO A 182 -12.38 -18.05 9.94
C PRO A 182 -11.26 -17.33 10.67
N GLU A 183 -10.76 -17.97 11.72
CA GLU A 183 -9.71 -17.41 12.58
C GLU A 183 -8.43 -17.10 11.80
N SER A 184 -7.98 -15.85 11.91
CA SER A 184 -6.65 -15.41 11.47
C SER A 184 -5.57 -15.88 12.43
N TYR A 185 -5.89 -15.82 13.73
CA TYR A 185 -5.09 -16.29 14.85
C TYR A 185 -6.01 -16.98 15.85
N ALA A 186 -5.48 -17.80 16.75
CA ALA A 186 -6.31 -18.48 17.76
C ALA A 186 -7.12 -17.47 18.58
N GLY A 187 -8.45 -17.53 18.49
CA GLY A 187 -9.38 -16.62 19.16
C GLY A 187 -9.62 -15.27 18.46
N PHE A 188 -8.95 -14.99 17.33
CA PHE A 188 -9.03 -13.70 16.64
C PHE A 188 -9.31 -13.87 15.15
N SER A 189 -10.29 -13.14 14.65
CA SER A 189 -10.69 -13.17 13.24
C SER A 189 -10.63 -11.78 12.63
N TRP A 190 -9.81 -11.64 11.58
CA TRP A 190 -9.65 -10.42 10.82
C TRP A 190 -10.26 -10.59 9.42
N PRO A 191 -11.39 -9.93 9.10
CA PRO A 191 -11.99 -9.94 7.76
C PRO A 191 -11.03 -9.55 6.63
N ALA A 192 -10.01 -8.73 6.92
CA ALA A 192 -8.99 -8.38 5.94
C ALA A 192 -8.18 -9.60 5.48
N ASP A 193 -7.76 -10.46 6.39
CA ASP A 193 -6.98 -11.67 6.07
C ASP A 193 -7.82 -12.70 5.31
N VAL A 194 -9.07 -12.83 5.73
CA VAL A 194 -10.04 -13.71 5.07
C VAL A 194 -10.31 -13.26 3.65
N SER A 195 -10.32 -11.94 3.38
CA SER A 195 -10.46 -11.44 2.01
C SER A 195 -9.33 -11.95 1.09
N VAL A 196 -8.11 -12.10 1.61
CA VAL A 196 -6.98 -12.69 0.86
C VAL A 196 -7.24 -14.16 0.54
N CYS A 197 -7.79 -14.93 1.50
CA CYS A 197 -8.18 -16.32 1.29
C CYS A 197 -9.24 -16.45 0.19
N ILE A 198 -10.28 -15.62 0.21
CA ILE A 198 -11.32 -15.66 -0.83
C ILE A 198 -10.78 -15.22 -2.20
N ALA A 199 -9.84 -14.27 -2.21
CA ALA A 199 -9.15 -13.89 -3.45
C ALA A 199 -8.33 -15.04 -4.04
N CYS A 200 -7.82 -15.97 -3.22
CA CYS A 200 -7.20 -17.20 -3.72
C CYS A 200 -8.20 -18.05 -4.52
N LEU A 201 -9.42 -18.22 -4.02
CA LEU A 201 -10.48 -18.97 -4.73
C LEU A 201 -10.84 -18.31 -6.07
N ALA A 202 -10.97 -16.99 -6.07
CA ALA A 202 -11.28 -16.23 -7.29
C ALA A 202 -10.13 -16.26 -8.31
N ASN A 203 -8.87 -16.30 -7.84
CA ASN A 203 -7.70 -16.45 -8.71
C ASN A 203 -7.57 -17.87 -9.25
N HIS A 204 -7.88 -18.89 -8.47
CA HIS A 204 -7.93 -20.27 -8.94
C HIS A 204 -8.84 -20.38 -10.16
N ASP A 205 -10.07 -19.85 -10.08
CA ASP A 205 -11.05 -19.90 -11.17
C ASP A 205 -10.60 -19.14 -12.44
N LYS A 206 -9.53 -18.33 -12.38
CA LYS A 206 -8.91 -17.65 -13.54
C LYS A 206 -7.71 -18.42 -14.11
N ILE A 207 -7.02 -19.21 -13.29
CA ILE A 207 -5.79 -19.93 -13.66
C ILE A 207 -6.12 -21.36 -14.12
N PHE A 208 -7.13 -21.97 -13.50
CA PHE A 208 -7.56 -23.35 -13.69
C PHE A 208 -9.06 -23.41 -14.03
N GLN A 209 -9.61 -24.62 -14.09
CA GLN A 209 -11.04 -24.81 -14.29
C GLN A 209 -11.83 -24.21 -13.12
N GLN A 210 -12.83 -23.40 -13.46
CA GLN A 210 -13.73 -22.74 -12.51
C GLN A 210 -14.41 -23.75 -11.58
N LYS A 211 -14.31 -23.52 -10.26
CA LYS A 211 -14.78 -24.43 -9.22
C LYS A 211 -15.43 -23.71 -8.02
N TYR A 212 -14.95 -22.52 -7.66
CA TYR A 212 -15.27 -21.92 -6.35
C TYR A 212 -16.32 -20.80 -6.36
N SER A 213 -16.91 -20.53 -7.53
CA SER A 213 -17.88 -19.45 -7.69
C SER A 213 -19.13 -19.57 -6.79
N SER A 214 -19.53 -20.78 -6.39
CA SER A 214 -20.64 -20.98 -5.44
C SER A 214 -20.25 -20.58 -4.02
N ALA A 215 -19.08 -21.03 -3.55
CA ALA A 215 -18.54 -20.69 -2.24
C ALA A 215 -18.34 -19.18 -2.09
N ILE A 216 -17.79 -18.51 -3.12
CA ILE A 216 -17.63 -17.04 -3.15
C ILE A 216 -18.99 -16.34 -2.98
N LYS A 217 -20.03 -16.76 -3.71
CA LYS A 217 -21.37 -16.17 -3.59
C LYS A 217 -21.97 -16.36 -2.20
N GLN A 218 -21.81 -17.55 -1.61
CA GLN A 218 -22.29 -17.83 -0.25
C GLN A 218 -21.54 -17.00 0.79
N TRP A 219 -20.22 -16.85 0.64
CA TRP A 219 -19.41 -15.98 1.48
C TRP A 219 -19.90 -14.53 1.41
N ILE A 220 -20.11 -13.97 0.21
CA ILE A 220 -20.64 -12.60 0.04
C ILE A 220 -21.99 -12.43 0.75
N GLN A 221 -22.88 -13.43 0.67
CA GLN A 221 -24.17 -13.39 1.38
C GLN A 221 -23.98 -13.38 2.90
N LYS A 222 -23.06 -14.18 3.44
CA LYS A 222 -22.72 -14.18 4.87
C LYS A 222 -22.14 -12.83 5.30
N VAL A 223 -21.20 -12.27 4.53
CA VAL A 223 -20.61 -10.94 4.75
C VAL A 223 -21.69 -9.86 4.81
N LYS A 224 -22.61 -9.81 3.83
CA LYS A 224 -23.67 -8.80 3.80
C LYS A 224 -24.60 -8.86 5.02
N ARG A 225 -24.85 -10.05 5.56
CA ARG A 225 -25.68 -10.23 6.77
C ARG A 225 -24.97 -9.81 8.06
N LEU A 226 -23.63 -9.91 8.07
CA LEU A 226 -22.78 -9.70 9.25
C LEU A 226 -21.84 -8.51 9.06
N ALA A 227 -22.25 -7.56 8.22
CA ALA A 227 -21.55 -6.30 8.02
C ALA A 227 -21.67 -5.42 9.27
N ASP A 228 -20.79 -4.43 9.38
CA ASP A 228 -20.89 -3.40 10.40
C ASP A 228 -22.12 -2.49 10.16
N PRO A 229 -22.46 -1.57 11.09
CA PRO A 229 -23.63 -0.70 10.95
C PRO A 229 -23.62 0.22 9.72
N ASP A 230 -22.45 0.48 9.12
CA ASP A 230 -22.32 1.27 7.89
C ASP A 230 -22.40 0.39 6.62
N GLY A 231 -22.54 -0.93 6.78
CA GLY A 231 -22.62 -1.90 5.70
C GLY A 231 -21.26 -2.33 5.15
N LEU A 232 -20.17 -2.03 5.85
CA LEU A 232 -18.82 -2.46 5.47
C LEU A 232 -18.44 -3.77 6.17
N MET A 233 -17.48 -4.50 5.60
CA MET A 233 -16.77 -5.54 6.34
C MET A 233 -16.13 -4.93 7.60
N PRO A 234 -16.29 -5.53 8.79
CA PRO A 234 -15.78 -4.94 10.02
C PRO A 234 -14.24 -4.97 10.06
N HIS A 235 -13.65 -4.20 10.99
CA HIS A 235 -12.23 -4.31 11.26
C HIS A 235 -11.93 -5.64 11.95
N SER A 236 -12.62 -5.96 13.06
CA SER A 236 -12.46 -7.21 13.83
C SER A 236 -13.80 -7.91 14.05
N PHE A 237 -13.77 -9.24 14.09
CA PHE A 237 -14.98 -10.07 14.25
C PHE A 237 -14.76 -11.20 15.26
N ASP A 238 -15.83 -11.57 15.96
CA ASP A 238 -15.85 -12.72 16.86
C ASP A 238 -16.59 -13.88 16.22
N PRO A 239 -15.87 -14.93 15.77
CA PRO A 239 -16.47 -16.03 15.04
C PRO A 239 -17.35 -16.92 15.93
N ALA A 240 -17.18 -16.89 17.25
CA ALA A 240 -17.96 -17.70 18.19
C ALA A 240 -19.33 -17.06 18.49
N THR A 241 -19.36 -15.73 18.66
CA THR A 241 -20.60 -15.00 18.95
C THR A 241 -21.29 -14.44 17.71
N LEU A 242 -20.62 -14.50 16.55
CA LEU A 242 -21.05 -13.89 15.30
C LEU A 242 -21.31 -12.38 15.43
N GLN A 243 -20.47 -11.69 16.20
CA GLN A 243 -20.58 -10.26 16.47
C GLN A 243 -19.40 -9.48 15.89
N VAL A 244 -19.70 -8.28 15.41
CA VAL A 244 -18.69 -7.26 15.11
C VAL A 244 -18.07 -6.80 16.42
N LYS A 245 -16.74 -6.93 16.54
CA LYS A 245 -15.99 -6.43 17.70
C LYS A 245 -15.55 -4.99 17.47
N GLU A 246 -15.06 -4.71 16.26
CA GLU A 246 -14.70 -3.37 15.82
C GLU A 246 -15.27 -3.11 14.44
N ASN A 247 -15.95 -1.98 14.29
CA ASN A 247 -16.45 -1.50 13.01
C ASN A 247 -15.29 -1.23 12.04
N ALA A 248 -15.60 -1.00 10.76
CA ALA A 248 -14.60 -0.75 9.75
C ALA A 248 -13.57 0.33 10.15
N ARG A 249 -12.29 0.05 9.84
CA ARG A 249 -11.15 0.98 9.95
C ARG A 249 -10.50 1.19 8.60
N GLY A 250 -9.84 2.33 8.45
CA GLY A 250 -9.21 2.79 7.22
C GLY A 250 -8.13 1.84 6.73
N CYS A 251 -7.24 1.39 7.61
CA CYS A 251 -6.16 0.45 7.28
C CYS A 251 -6.70 -0.88 6.74
N SER A 252 -7.61 -1.54 7.48
CA SER A 252 -8.19 -2.82 7.08
C SER A 252 -9.08 -2.69 5.86
N GLN A 253 -9.87 -1.61 5.75
CA GLN A 253 -10.68 -1.37 4.56
C GLN A 253 -9.83 -1.16 3.33
N SER A 254 -8.77 -0.35 3.44
CA SER A 254 -7.82 -0.15 2.35
C SER A 254 -7.28 -1.50 1.85
N LEU A 255 -6.93 -2.39 2.76
CA LEU A 255 -6.46 -3.74 2.42
C LEU A 255 -7.55 -4.58 1.77
N ILE A 256 -8.73 -4.69 2.38
CA ILE A 256 -9.89 -5.44 1.87
C ILE A 256 -10.24 -5.02 0.43
N GLN A 257 -10.29 -3.71 0.15
CA GLN A 257 -10.68 -3.22 -1.18
C GLN A 257 -9.73 -3.65 -2.30
N ASN A 258 -8.46 -3.97 -1.98
CA ASN A 258 -7.52 -4.51 -2.97
C ASN A 258 -7.94 -5.88 -3.52
N PHE A 259 -8.70 -6.65 -2.73
CA PHE A 259 -9.10 -8.02 -3.06
C PHE A 259 -10.56 -8.11 -3.52
N LEU A 260 -11.46 -7.26 -3.00
CA LEU A 260 -12.89 -7.41 -3.31
C LEU A 260 -13.23 -7.28 -4.80
N PHE A 261 -12.53 -6.41 -5.52
CA PHE A 261 -12.78 -6.25 -6.96
C PHE A 261 -12.43 -7.50 -7.77
N GLU A 262 -11.36 -8.22 -7.38
CA GLU A 262 -10.97 -9.47 -8.04
C GLU A 262 -11.80 -10.67 -7.61
N ILE A 263 -12.41 -10.62 -6.42
CA ILE A 263 -13.34 -11.62 -5.88
C ILE A 263 -14.69 -11.54 -6.58
N ASP A 264 -15.33 -10.37 -6.53
CA ASP A 264 -16.59 -10.08 -7.22
C ASP A 264 -16.67 -8.58 -7.49
N SER A 265 -16.60 -8.21 -8.77
CA SER A 265 -16.53 -6.80 -9.16
C SER A 265 -17.77 -5.97 -8.79
N THR A 266 -18.94 -6.61 -8.60
CA THR A 266 -20.17 -5.91 -8.20
C THR A 266 -20.12 -5.60 -6.71
N PHE A 267 -19.85 -6.61 -5.89
CA PHE A 267 -19.70 -6.46 -4.45
C PHE A 267 -18.53 -5.54 -4.08
N GLY A 268 -17.40 -5.65 -4.79
CA GLY A 268 -16.27 -4.75 -4.61
C GLY A 268 -16.60 -3.29 -4.89
N LYS A 269 -17.37 -2.98 -5.95
CA LYS A 269 -17.84 -1.61 -6.23
C LYS A 269 -18.77 -1.07 -5.14
N GLU A 270 -19.65 -1.92 -4.61
CA GLU A 270 -20.57 -1.58 -3.53
C GLU A 270 -19.79 -1.20 -2.25
N GLN A 271 -18.89 -2.07 -1.79
CA GLN A 271 -18.05 -1.82 -0.62
C GLN A 271 -17.15 -0.59 -0.81
N PHE A 272 -16.50 -0.47 -1.97
CA PHE A 272 -15.61 0.65 -2.28
C PHE A 272 -16.33 2.00 -2.24
N THR A 273 -17.58 2.06 -2.72
CA THR A 273 -18.37 3.30 -2.70
C THR A 273 -18.60 3.79 -1.27
N THR A 274 -18.96 2.88 -0.37
CA THR A 274 -19.14 3.21 1.05
C THR A 274 -17.81 3.54 1.73
N TYR A 275 -16.75 2.76 1.47
CA TYR A 275 -15.40 3.02 1.96
C TYR A 275 -14.92 4.43 1.56
N LYS A 276 -15.01 4.79 0.27
CA LYS A 276 -14.61 6.11 -0.21
C LYS A 276 -15.41 7.21 0.48
N LYS A 277 -16.72 7.05 0.62
CA LYS A 277 -17.58 8.03 1.30
C LYS A 277 -17.12 8.29 2.75
N LEU A 278 -16.81 7.23 3.49
CA LEU A 278 -16.53 7.28 4.93
C LEU A 278 -15.08 7.61 5.28
N PHE A 279 -14.10 7.20 4.45
CA PHE A 279 -12.68 7.26 4.80
C PHE A 279 -11.86 8.19 3.91
N LEU A 280 -12.22 8.44 2.65
CA LEU A 280 -11.49 9.39 1.81
C LEU A 280 -11.76 10.83 2.30
N ASP A 281 -10.69 11.55 2.62
CA ASP A 281 -10.73 12.90 3.14
C ASP A 281 -9.59 13.73 2.50
N ALA A 282 -9.51 15.02 2.82
CA ALA A 282 -8.45 15.89 2.33
C ALA A 282 -7.91 16.83 3.42
N ARG A 283 -6.60 17.08 3.41
CA ARG A 283 -5.92 18.05 4.28
C ARG A 283 -5.07 18.96 3.43
N VAL A 284 -5.26 20.28 3.58
CA VAL A 284 -4.51 21.29 2.83
C VAL A 284 -4.55 21.06 1.31
N GLY A 285 -5.67 20.52 0.80
CA GLY A 285 -5.84 20.23 -0.62
C GLY A 285 -5.21 18.91 -1.12
N LEU A 286 -4.64 18.09 -0.23
CA LEU A 286 -4.13 16.76 -0.56
C LEU A 286 -5.09 15.66 -0.10
N PRO A 287 -5.37 14.64 -0.91
CA PRO A 287 -6.20 13.52 -0.49
C PRO A 287 -5.45 12.65 0.53
N GLY A 288 -6.21 12.04 1.43
CA GLY A 288 -5.72 11.07 2.40
C GLY A 288 -6.84 10.12 2.81
N ILE A 289 -6.47 8.92 3.23
CA ILE A 289 -7.42 7.97 3.80
C ILE A 289 -7.37 8.10 5.32
N ARG A 290 -8.52 8.34 5.94
CA ARG A 290 -8.61 8.40 7.40
C ARG A 290 -8.38 7.04 8.02
N GLU A 291 -7.79 6.99 9.21
CA GLU A 291 -7.68 5.75 9.99
C GLU A 291 -9.04 5.34 10.58
N TYR A 292 -9.76 6.30 11.17
CA TYR A 292 -11.13 6.09 11.62
C TYR A 292 -12.10 6.86 10.72
N LYS A 293 -13.31 6.31 10.53
CA LYS A 293 -14.34 6.93 9.68
C LYS A 293 -14.59 8.39 10.07
N LYS A 294 -14.99 9.21 9.10
CA LYS A 294 -15.35 10.63 9.34
C LYS A 294 -16.27 10.78 10.56
N GLY A 295 -15.92 11.72 11.43
CA GLY A 295 -16.61 11.97 12.70
C GLY A 295 -16.08 11.17 13.88
N ASN A 296 -15.14 10.24 13.67
CA ASN A 296 -14.37 9.58 14.72
C ASN A 296 -12.93 10.14 14.74
N GLU A 297 -12.51 10.60 15.92
CA GLU A 297 -11.21 11.23 16.18
C GLU A 297 -10.34 10.39 17.13
N SER A 298 -10.56 9.07 17.17
CA SER A 298 -9.71 8.14 17.93
C SER A 298 -8.26 8.18 17.44
N GLU A 299 -7.33 7.92 18.35
CA GLU A 299 -5.91 7.80 18.04
C GLU A 299 -5.60 6.43 17.41
N GLY A 300 -4.62 6.37 16.52
CA GLY A 300 -4.19 5.13 15.88
C GLY A 300 -3.36 4.24 16.81
N ASP A 301 -3.11 3.03 16.32
CA ASP A 301 -2.27 2.00 16.93
C ASP A 301 -1.13 1.59 15.97
N VAL A 302 -0.45 0.48 16.27
CA VAL A 302 0.67 -0.03 15.47
C VAL A 302 0.26 -0.30 14.01
N ASP A 303 -0.96 -0.81 13.77
CA ASP A 303 -1.44 -1.16 12.44
C ASP A 303 -1.76 0.07 11.57
N SER A 304 -2.10 1.16 12.25
CA SER A 304 -2.41 2.45 11.62
C SER A 304 -1.18 3.13 11.00
N GLY A 305 0.01 2.79 11.52
CA GLY A 305 1.20 3.60 11.34
C GLY A 305 0.97 5.04 11.86
N PRO A 306 1.69 6.04 11.33
CA PRO A 306 1.47 7.42 11.75
C PRO A 306 0.06 7.91 11.35
N VAL A 307 -0.70 8.42 12.31
CA VAL A 307 -2.00 9.09 12.06
C VAL A 307 -1.83 10.60 12.25
N ILE A 308 -1.97 11.37 11.17
CA ILE A 308 -1.75 12.82 11.17
C ILE A 308 -3.05 13.51 10.74
N PHE A 309 -3.63 14.33 11.62
CA PHE A 309 -4.92 15.00 11.39
C PHE A 309 -6.05 14.03 10.96
N GLY A 310 -6.04 12.84 11.56
CA GLY A 310 -6.97 11.74 11.28
C GLY A 310 -6.65 10.93 10.02
N ILE A 311 -5.66 11.33 9.20
CA ILE A 311 -5.20 10.59 8.02
C ILE A 311 -4.22 9.50 8.47
N GLY A 312 -4.54 8.24 8.18
CA GLY A 312 -3.69 7.09 8.51
C GLY A 312 -2.65 6.84 7.43
N GLY A 313 -1.39 6.65 7.85
CA GLY A 313 -0.27 6.33 6.96
C GLY A 313 -0.48 5.00 6.24
N SER A 314 -0.73 3.93 6.99
CA SER A 314 -1.01 2.59 6.43
C SER A 314 -2.25 2.61 5.54
N ALA A 315 -3.34 3.25 6.01
CA ALA A 315 -4.56 3.41 5.23
C ALA A 315 -4.32 4.13 3.89
N SER A 316 -3.50 5.18 3.89
CA SER A 316 -3.23 5.95 2.67
C SER A 316 -2.30 5.22 1.69
N ILE A 317 -1.26 4.53 2.19
CA ILE A 317 -0.34 3.73 1.35
C ILE A 317 -1.07 2.55 0.72
N VAL A 318 -1.82 1.78 1.50
CA VAL A 318 -2.56 0.62 0.98
C VAL A 318 -3.76 1.08 0.13
N GLY A 319 -4.39 2.19 0.53
CA GLY A 319 -5.54 2.78 -0.15
C GLY A 319 -5.19 3.36 -1.52
N LEU A 320 -3.94 3.79 -1.76
CA LEU A 320 -3.45 4.17 -3.09
C LEU A 320 -3.76 3.07 -4.11
N ARG A 321 -3.40 1.82 -3.78
CA ARG A 321 -3.60 0.68 -4.67
C ARG A 321 -5.08 0.45 -4.95
N ALA A 322 -5.92 0.49 -3.91
CA ALA A 322 -7.37 0.35 -4.05
C ALA A 322 -7.98 1.44 -4.95
N MET A 323 -7.55 2.71 -4.79
CA MET A 323 -7.98 3.81 -5.66
C MET A 323 -7.56 3.59 -7.11
N GLY A 324 -6.33 3.14 -7.34
CA GLY A 324 -5.82 2.81 -8.68
C GLY A 324 -6.60 1.68 -9.36
N LEU A 325 -6.86 0.58 -8.65
CA LEU A 325 -7.64 -0.55 -9.16
C LEU A 325 -9.07 -0.15 -9.53
N MET A 326 -9.67 0.77 -8.78
CA MET A 326 -11.01 1.30 -9.02
C MET A 326 -11.05 2.47 -10.01
N LYS A 327 -9.91 2.83 -10.60
CA LYS A 327 -9.73 3.93 -11.57
C LYS A 327 -10.10 5.31 -11.01
N GLU A 328 -9.96 5.50 -9.70
CA GLU A 328 -10.04 6.81 -9.04
C GLU A 328 -8.71 7.56 -9.22
N ASN A 329 -8.34 7.81 -10.48
CA ASN A 329 -6.97 8.16 -10.87
C ASN A 329 -6.44 9.44 -10.20
N GLU A 330 -7.26 10.49 -10.06
CA GLU A 330 -6.82 11.74 -9.42
C GLU A 330 -6.51 11.53 -7.93
N THR A 331 -7.34 10.75 -7.23
CA THR A 331 -7.11 10.40 -5.83
C THR A 331 -5.86 9.52 -5.70
N ALA A 332 -5.72 8.51 -6.56
CA ALA A 332 -4.54 7.66 -6.59
C ALA A 332 -3.26 8.47 -6.82
N ILE A 333 -3.25 9.39 -7.79
CA ILE A 333 -2.09 10.26 -8.05
C ILE A 333 -1.79 11.16 -6.85
N GLY A 334 -2.81 11.73 -6.21
CA GLY A 334 -2.62 12.56 -5.02
C GLY A 334 -2.06 11.79 -3.83
N LEU A 335 -2.52 10.55 -3.60
CA LEU A 335 -1.97 9.66 -2.58
C LEU A 335 -0.52 9.27 -2.91
N ARG A 336 -0.26 8.81 -4.14
CA ARG A 336 1.09 8.46 -4.63
C ARG A 336 2.07 9.59 -4.38
N ASN A 337 1.75 10.79 -4.84
CA ASN A 337 2.68 11.91 -4.75
C ASN A 337 2.83 12.44 -3.32
N SER A 338 1.80 12.30 -2.48
CA SER A 338 1.94 12.55 -1.04
C SER A 338 2.94 11.56 -0.43
N ILE A 339 2.89 10.28 -0.81
CA ILE A 339 3.87 9.26 -0.37
C ILE A 339 5.27 9.57 -0.89
N GLU A 340 5.43 9.94 -2.18
CA GLU A 340 6.73 10.39 -2.75
C GLU A 340 7.34 11.56 -1.99
N THR A 341 6.50 12.53 -1.62
CA THR A 341 6.94 13.79 -1.00
C THR A 341 7.23 13.64 0.49
N PHE A 342 6.28 13.06 1.24
CA PHE A 342 6.37 12.95 2.70
C PHE A 342 7.13 11.70 3.15
N GLY A 343 7.22 10.69 2.29
CA GLY A 343 8.08 9.52 2.50
C GLY A 343 9.54 9.80 2.18
N PHE A 344 9.92 11.03 1.80
CA PHE A 344 11.29 11.41 1.46
C PHE A 344 11.93 10.43 0.47
N SER A 345 11.31 10.28 -0.70
CA SER A 345 11.82 9.40 -1.76
C SER A 345 13.27 9.77 -2.12
N LEU A 346 14.15 8.77 -2.08
CA LEU A 346 15.54 8.89 -2.46
C LEU A 346 15.86 7.88 -3.55
N GLU A 347 16.37 8.40 -4.66
CA GLU A 347 16.81 7.61 -5.80
C GLU A 347 18.33 7.64 -5.91
N SER A 348 18.90 6.47 -6.18
CA SER A 348 20.29 6.25 -6.60
C SER A 348 20.28 5.51 -7.93
N GLU A 349 21.43 5.35 -8.60
CA GLU A 349 21.50 4.90 -10.01
C GLU A 349 20.60 3.71 -10.41
N LYS A 350 20.29 2.79 -9.49
CA LYS A 350 19.38 1.65 -9.74
C LYS A 350 18.47 1.27 -8.57
N GLN A 351 18.33 2.13 -7.58
CA GLN A 351 17.56 1.83 -6.37
C GLN A 351 16.76 3.05 -5.90
N LYS A 352 15.54 2.79 -5.46
CA LYS A 352 14.64 3.80 -4.89
C LYS A 352 14.18 3.32 -3.51
N LYS A 353 14.22 4.22 -2.53
CA LYS A 353 13.82 3.93 -1.16
C LYS A 353 13.09 5.11 -0.52
N TYR A 354 12.31 4.83 0.51
CA TYR A 354 11.59 5.84 1.30
C TYR A 354 12.12 5.84 2.74
N LEU A 355 11.90 6.94 3.46
CA LEU A 355 12.31 7.12 4.86
C LEU A 355 13.78 6.74 5.10
N PHE A 356 14.65 7.09 4.15
CA PHE A 356 16.08 6.75 4.14
C PHE A 356 16.42 5.25 4.10
N GLY A 357 15.41 4.36 3.96
CA GLY A 357 15.54 2.91 4.00
C GLY A 357 15.44 2.30 5.39
N GLU A 358 15.08 3.08 6.42
CA GLU A 358 15.03 2.64 7.81
C GLU A 358 13.81 1.76 8.14
N LEU A 359 12.78 1.78 7.29
CA LEU A 359 11.57 0.96 7.47
C LEU A 359 11.22 0.19 6.19
N PRO A 360 11.94 -0.91 5.88
CA PRO A 360 11.73 -1.71 4.67
C PRO A 360 10.28 -2.20 4.46
N MET A 361 9.51 -2.35 5.54
CA MET A 361 8.09 -2.68 5.45
C MET A 361 7.26 -1.59 4.78
N ALA A 362 7.55 -0.31 5.07
CA ALA A 362 6.89 0.78 4.35
C ALA A 362 7.24 0.74 2.86
N ASP A 363 8.51 0.49 2.51
CA ASP A 363 8.93 0.29 1.12
C ASP A 363 8.19 -0.87 0.45
N ALA A 364 8.01 -2.01 1.13
CA ALA A 364 7.28 -3.15 0.58
C ALA A 364 5.82 -2.81 0.24
N PHE A 365 5.11 -2.12 1.14
CA PHE A 365 3.74 -1.65 0.90
C PHE A 365 3.65 -0.59 -0.20
N ILE A 366 4.58 0.38 -0.22
CA ILE A 366 4.63 1.43 -1.25
C ILE A 366 4.91 0.82 -2.63
N CYS A 367 5.87 -0.09 -2.71
CA CYS A 367 6.20 -0.82 -3.94
C CYS A 367 4.99 -1.59 -4.45
N TRP A 368 4.33 -2.33 -3.57
CA TRP A 368 3.12 -3.08 -3.92
C TRP A 368 2.00 -2.16 -4.38
N ALA A 369 1.82 -1.00 -3.74
CA ALA A 369 0.79 -0.05 -4.15
C ALA A 369 1.06 0.58 -5.53
N ASN A 370 2.32 0.95 -5.78
CA ASN A 370 2.76 1.53 -7.06
C ASN A 370 2.80 0.50 -8.20
N SER A 371 2.90 -0.79 -7.90
CA SER A 371 2.90 -1.88 -8.91
C SER A 371 1.57 -2.07 -9.66
N THR A 372 0.59 -1.16 -9.49
CA THR A 372 -0.58 -1.08 -10.38
C THR A 372 -0.28 -0.32 -11.67
N GLU A 373 0.75 0.53 -11.67
CA GLU A 373 1.21 1.34 -12.79
C GLU A 373 2.55 0.80 -13.32
N ILE A 374 2.54 -0.33 -14.01
CA ILE A 374 3.76 -1.07 -14.40
C ILE A 374 4.37 -0.65 -15.74
N ASN A 375 3.62 0.04 -16.60
CA ASN A 375 4.07 0.59 -17.88
C ASN A 375 3.15 1.74 -18.36
N SER A 376 3.48 2.36 -19.49
CA SER A 376 2.69 3.50 -20.01
C SER A 376 1.23 3.16 -20.32
N ALA A 377 0.91 1.90 -20.64
CA ALA A 377 -0.46 1.47 -20.90
C ALA A 377 -1.33 1.40 -19.62
N THR A 378 -0.68 1.29 -18.46
CA THR A 378 -1.33 1.34 -17.14
C THR A 378 -1.16 2.69 -16.44
N LYS A 379 -0.62 3.70 -17.16
CA LYS A 379 -0.37 5.03 -16.60
C LYS A 379 -1.65 5.64 -16.04
N LEU A 380 -1.59 6.18 -14.82
CA LEU A 380 -2.73 6.88 -14.23
C LEU A 380 -3.00 8.18 -15.01
N SER A 381 -4.26 8.43 -15.34
CA SER A 381 -4.67 9.64 -16.06
C SER A 381 -5.13 10.72 -15.09
N THR A 382 -4.65 11.95 -15.24
CA THR A 382 -5.15 13.08 -14.46
C THR A 382 -5.43 14.29 -15.34
N ASN A 383 -6.36 15.14 -14.91
CA ASN A 383 -6.42 16.51 -15.38
C ASN A 383 -5.23 17.32 -14.81
N LYS A 384 -4.77 18.35 -15.50
CA LYS A 384 -3.65 19.21 -15.07
C LYS A 384 -3.94 19.99 -13.77
N TYR A 385 -5.18 20.04 -13.33
CA TYR A 385 -5.64 20.92 -12.24
C TYR A 385 -5.87 20.24 -10.89
N TRP A 386 -5.61 18.94 -10.75
CA TRP A 386 -5.87 18.22 -9.48
C TRP A 386 -5.15 18.84 -8.28
N LEU A 387 -3.98 19.46 -8.50
CA LEU A 387 -3.16 20.10 -7.46
C LEU A 387 -3.57 21.56 -7.16
N GLY A 388 -4.60 22.08 -7.83
CA GLY A 388 -4.95 23.51 -7.78
C GLY A 388 -5.22 24.03 -6.36
N ASN A 389 -5.93 23.25 -5.53
CA ASN A 389 -6.22 23.64 -4.15
C ASN A 389 -4.93 23.73 -3.31
N PHE A 390 -4.04 22.74 -3.43
CA PHE A 390 -2.75 22.75 -2.75
C PHE A 390 -1.86 23.92 -3.21
N GLN A 391 -1.82 24.19 -4.51
CA GLN A 391 -1.08 25.33 -5.08
C GLN A 391 -1.63 26.66 -4.57
N LEU A 392 -2.95 26.79 -4.40
CA LEU A 392 -3.55 27.99 -3.81
C LEU A 392 -3.12 28.19 -2.35
N TYR A 393 -3.14 27.14 -1.53
CA TYR A 393 -2.59 27.21 -0.16
C TYR A 393 -1.10 27.57 -0.17
N SER A 394 -0.33 27.01 -1.10
CA SER A 394 1.08 27.33 -1.28
C SER A 394 1.29 28.81 -1.61
N LEU A 395 0.49 29.41 -2.49
CA LEU A 395 0.54 30.83 -2.81
C LEU A 395 0.22 31.72 -1.60
N CYS A 396 -0.76 31.33 -0.77
CA CYS A 396 -1.08 32.03 0.47
C CYS A 396 0.09 32.07 1.46
N VAL A 397 1.00 31.10 1.41
CA VAL A 397 2.24 31.08 2.22
C VAL A 397 3.39 31.80 1.50
N LEU A 398 3.57 31.57 0.20
CA LEU A 398 4.68 32.11 -0.59
C LEU A 398 4.64 33.64 -0.68
N LEU A 399 3.48 34.24 -0.93
CA LEU A 399 3.37 35.68 -1.14
C LEU A 399 3.83 36.49 0.09
N PRO A 400 3.37 36.20 1.33
CA PRO A 400 3.92 36.82 2.52
C PRO A 400 5.43 36.59 2.70
N VAL A 401 5.91 35.36 2.51
CA VAL A 401 7.33 35.01 2.69
C VAL A 401 8.22 35.82 1.76
N LEU A 402 7.87 35.89 0.47
CA LEU A 402 8.60 36.68 -0.52
C LEU A 402 8.55 38.18 -0.21
N TYR A 403 7.41 38.71 0.24
CA TYR A 403 7.29 40.10 0.67
C TYR A 403 8.23 40.43 1.84
N PHE A 404 8.27 39.57 2.86
CA PHE A 404 9.14 39.79 4.03
C PHE A 404 10.63 39.63 3.69
N LEU A 405 11.00 38.65 2.86
CA LEU A 405 12.37 38.51 2.35
C LEU A 405 12.81 39.76 1.57
N TRP A 406 11.97 40.24 0.66
CA TRP A 406 12.23 41.48 -0.09
C TRP A 406 12.41 42.68 0.86
N ARG A 407 11.57 42.80 1.89
CA ARG A 407 11.68 43.86 2.89
C ARG A 407 12.99 43.78 3.68
N LEU A 408 13.42 42.59 4.10
CA LEU A 408 14.70 42.39 4.79
C LEU A 408 15.88 42.82 3.92
N VAL A 409 15.90 42.39 2.65
CA VAL A 409 16.95 42.78 1.69
C VAL A 409 16.96 44.30 1.50
N ARG A 410 15.79 44.93 1.32
CA ARG A 410 15.71 46.40 1.16
C ARG A 410 16.18 47.16 2.39
N LEU A 411 15.86 46.69 3.61
CA LEU A 411 16.30 47.30 4.85
C LEU A 411 17.81 47.14 5.06
N SER A 412 18.40 46.01 4.67
CA SER A 412 19.85 45.81 4.74
C SER A 412 20.60 46.76 3.79
N LYS A 413 20.13 46.95 2.55
CA LYS A 413 20.72 47.90 1.60
C LYS A 413 20.71 49.34 2.11
N LYS A 414 19.67 49.76 2.84
CA LYS A 414 19.59 51.10 3.45
C LYS A 414 20.56 51.31 4.61
N GLU A 415 20.90 50.26 5.36
CA GLU A 415 21.84 50.35 6.49
C GLU A 415 23.31 50.38 6.06
N PHE A 416 23.62 49.86 4.86
CA PHE A 416 24.98 49.84 4.28
C PHE A 416 25.24 50.93 3.22
N SER A 417 24.24 51.75 2.88
CA SER A 417 24.46 52.94 2.05
C SER A 417 25.22 53.99 2.87
N PRO A 418 26.37 54.51 2.42
CA PRO A 418 27.03 55.61 3.10
C PRO A 418 26.06 56.80 3.15
N LYS A 419 25.88 57.38 4.34
CA LYS A 419 25.22 58.67 4.47
C LYS A 419 26.15 59.69 3.80
N VAL A 420 25.77 60.17 2.63
CA VAL A 420 26.36 61.36 2.02
C VAL A 420 25.92 62.59 2.80
#